data_AF-A0AAE0LNZ5-F1
#
_entry.id   AF-A0AAE0LNZ5-F1
#
_cell.length_a   1.000
_cell.length_b   1.000
_cell.length_c   1.000
_cell.angle_alpha   90.00
_cell.angle_beta   90.00
_cell.angle_gamma   90.00
#
_symmetry.space_group_name_H-M   'P 1'
#
loop_
_entity.id
_entity.type
_entity.pdbx_description
1 polymer ?
#
loop_
_entity_poly.entity_id
_entity_poly.type
_entity_poly.pdbx_seq_one_letter_code
_entity_poly.pdbx_strand_id
1 'polypeptide(L)'
;MSFTLPSLRGLASRFLTRPTTLTTTLSNPSTTTQCLAASARALSTTPSLLAPPGAKSQKGPSKGPSKGGKPQQGKKKIKRGEEVRDPKMINMLSHFAVLSPNRIPPPLRMGRNRHLRHWTIHRAWLLFRRREREARERNLMRQHQSMRSACEELRLTAGPGTRDEGYLYRAAMEKKGVYGLHGVPIEYARAQTETPAKVAWNHDWKR
;
A
#
# COMPACT_ATOMS: atom_id res chain seq x y z
N MET A 1 1.43 -23.13 40.92
CA MET A 1 1.84 -22.80 39.55
C MET A 1 1.32 -21.40 39.25
N SER A 2 2.09 -20.40 39.66
CA SER A 2 1.66 -19.00 39.76
C SER A 2 2.31 -18.20 38.65
N PHE A 3 1.54 -17.73 37.68
CA PHE A 3 2.05 -16.86 36.60
C PHE A 3 1.60 -15.43 36.85
N THR A 4 2.57 -14.59 37.19
CA THR A 4 2.48 -13.13 37.29
C THR A 4 2.66 -12.51 35.91
N LEU A 5 1.71 -11.67 35.48
CA LEU A 5 1.81 -10.85 34.27
C LEU A 5 2.14 -9.40 34.68
N PRO A 6 3.16 -8.74 34.08
CA PRO A 6 3.40 -7.34 34.35
C PRO A 6 2.53 -6.43 33.45
N SER A 7 1.85 -5.53 34.14
CA SER A 7 1.18 -4.33 33.66
C SER A 7 2.20 -3.31 33.12
N LEU A 8 1.90 -2.70 31.97
CA LEU A 8 2.51 -1.44 31.54
C LEU A 8 1.40 -0.45 31.13
N ARG A 9 0.93 0.29 32.13
CA ARG A 9 0.25 1.57 31.96
C ARG A 9 1.28 2.70 32.10
N GLY A 10 1.19 3.66 31.19
CA GLY A 10 1.35 5.07 31.55
C GLY A 10 2.71 5.70 31.24
N LEU A 11 2.75 6.45 30.15
CA LEU A 11 3.43 7.74 30.14
C LEU A 11 2.48 8.78 29.56
N ALA A 12 1.90 9.55 30.47
CA ALA A 12 1.09 10.72 30.18
C ALA A 12 1.97 11.97 30.11
N SER A 13 1.46 12.93 29.33
CA SER A 13 1.67 14.38 29.44
C SER A 13 3.06 14.91 29.10
N ARG A 14 3.14 15.73 28.05
CA ARG A 14 3.84 17.04 28.06
C ARG A 14 3.19 18.01 27.07
N PHE A 15 2.42 18.92 27.66
CA PHE A 15 2.25 20.35 27.34
C PHE A 15 1.60 20.81 26.02
N LEU A 16 0.34 21.21 26.20
CA LEU A 16 -0.31 22.41 25.64
C LEU A 16 0.66 23.53 25.24
N THR A 17 0.51 24.09 24.04
CA THR A 17 0.37 25.54 23.84
C THR A 17 -0.02 25.84 22.39
N ARG A 18 -1.15 26.53 22.26
CA ARG A 18 -1.71 27.16 21.06
C ARG A 18 -1.24 28.62 21.06
N PRO A 19 -1.10 29.25 19.88
CA PRO A 19 -1.72 30.57 19.78
C PRO A 19 -2.60 30.69 18.54
N THR A 20 -3.82 31.17 18.82
CA THR A 20 -4.79 31.72 17.89
C THR A 20 -4.43 33.16 17.58
N THR A 21 -4.37 33.51 16.30
CA THR A 21 -4.67 34.87 15.84
C THR A 21 -5.57 34.76 14.62
N LEU A 22 -6.79 35.30 14.76
CA LEU A 22 -7.72 35.56 13.68
C LEU A 22 -7.39 36.96 13.15
N THR A 23 -7.24 37.10 11.83
CA THR A 23 -7.26 38.41 11.18
C THR A 23 -7.94 38.28 9.84
N THR A 24 -9.18 38.75 9.79
CA THR A 24 -9.99 39.04 8.60
C THR A 24 -9.46 40.31 7.94
N THR A 25 -9.04 40.24 6.68
CA THR A 25 -9.00 41.40 5.78
C THR A 25 -9.38 40.96 4.35
N LEU A 26 -10.39 41.64 3.80
CA LEU A 26 -10.76 41.65 2.39
C LEU A 26 -9.81 42.62 1.65
N SER A 27 -9.24 42.22 0.51
CA SER A 27 -8.88 43.14 -0.60
C SER A 27 -8.40 42.38 -1.84
N ASN A 28 -8.63 43.01 -2.99
CA ASN A 28 -8.62 42.50 -4.37
C ASN A 28 -7.24 42.06 -4.95
N PRO A 29 -7.24 41.32 -6.08
CA PRO A 29 -6.03 40.79 -6.70
C PRO A 29 -5.32 41.83 -7.59
N SER A 30 -4.10 42.19 -7.21
CA SER A 30 -3.15 42.92 -8.05
C SER A 30 -2.12 41.95 -8.63
N THR A 31 -2.07 41.86 -9.95
CA THR A 31 -1.05 41.20 -10.76
C THR A 31 0.35 41.65 -10.32
N THR A 32 1.19 40.73 -9.85
CA THR A 32 2.63 40.97 -9.70
C THR A 32 3.41 39.68 -9.95
N THR A 33 4.18 39.73 -11.03
CA THR A 33 5.19 38.77 -11.44
C THR A 33 6.27 38.67 -10.35
N GLN A 34 6.49 37.49 -9.77
CA GLN A 34 7.66 37.24 -8.94
C GLN A 34 8.42 36.00 -9.38
N CYS A 35 9.72 36.22 -9.51
CA CYS A 35 10.74 35.37 -10.09
C CYS A 35 11.06 34.19 -9.17
N LEU A 36 11.26 33.02 -9.78
CA LEU A 36 11.58 31.76 -9.11
C LEU A 36 12.98 31.84 -8.47
N ALA A 37 13.05 31.80 -7.13
CA ALA A 37 14.28 31.52 -6.42
C ALA A 37 14.57 30.01 -6.49
N ALA A 38 15.68 29.66 -7.16
CA ALA A 38 16.16 28.29 -7.27
C ALA A 38 16.72 27.80 -5.93
N SER A 39 15.97 26.93 -5.23
CA SER A 39 16.51 26.17 -4.10
C SER A 39 17.33 25.00 -4.62
N ALA A 40 18.65 25.19 -4.71
CA ALA A 40 19.60 24.11 -4.92
C ALA A 40 19.68 23.27 -3.64
N ARG A 41 19.22 22.00 -3.70
CA ARG A 41 19.54 21.01 -2.67
C ARG A 41 20.58 20.05 -3.21
N ALA A 42 21.69 19.98 -2.47
CA ALA A 42 22.87 19.17 -2.76
C ALA A 42 22.53 17.67 -2.78
N LEU A 43 23.12 16.98 -3.75
CA LEU A 43 23.09 15.53 -3.88
C LEU A 43 23.97 14.92 -2.78
N SER A 44 23.38 14.08 -1.94
CA SER A 44 24.09 13.27 -0.95
C SER A 44 24.79 12.10 -1.66
N THR A 45 26.12 12.07 -1.59
CA THR A 45 26.97 10.96 -2.02
C THR A 45 27.36 10.14 -0.78
N THR A 46 26.94 8.88 -0.71
CA THR A 46 27.55 7.89 0.19
C THR A 46 28.69 7.19 -0.55
N PRO A 47 29.92 7.12 0.02
CA PRO A 47 31.03 6.42 -0.61
C PRO A 47 30.92 4.91 -0.39
N SER A 48 30.85 4.15 -1.47
CA SER A 48 31.01 2.69 -1.46
C SER A 48 32.51 2.37 -1.41
N LEU A 49 33.07 2.29 -0.21
CA LEU A 49 34.36 1.67 0.04
C LEU A 49 34.09 0.29 0.62
N LEU A 50 34.22 -0.76 -0.19
CA LEU A 50 34.64 -2.13 0.14
C LEU A 50 34.39 -3.04 -1.07
N ALA A 51 35.36 -3.09 -1.98
CA ALA A 51 35.47 -4.15 -2.98
C ALA A 51 36.93 -4.68 -2.96
N PRO A 52 37.16 -6.00 -2.85
CA PRO A 52 38.51 -6.57 -2.79
C PRO A 52 39.18 -6.60 -4.18
N PRO A 53 40.52 -6.47 -4.27
CA PRO A 53 41.23 -6.36 -5.53
C PRO A 53 41.26 -7.68 -6.30
N GLY A 54 40.78 -7.65 -7.55
CA GLY A 54 40.90 -8.73 -8.52
C GLY A 54 42.35 -8.95 -8.96
N ALA A 55 42.77 -10.22 -8.95
CA ALA A 55 44.10 -10.68 -9.33
C ALA A 55 44.38 -10.44 -10.83
N LYS A 56 45.58 -9.91 -11.11
CA LYS A 56 46.15 -9.75 -12.45
C LYS A 56 46.67 -11.10 -12.95
N SER A 57 46.18 -11.55 -14.11
CA SER A 57 46.78 -12.66 -14.87
C SER A 57 47.64 -12.09 -15.99
N GLN A 58 48.95 -12.32 -15.91
CA GLN A 58 49.92 -12.00 -16.94
C GLN A 58 49.91 -13.07 -18.04
N LYS A 59 49.87 -12.63 -19.29
CA LYS A 59 50.21 -13.42 -20.48
C LYS A 59 51.73 -13.47 -20.64
N GLY A 60 52.26 -14.65 -20.91
CA GLY A 60 53.61 -14.87 -21.45
C GLY A 60 53.61 -16.07 -22.41
N PRO A 61 54.42 -16.10 -23.49
CA PRO A 61 54.23 -17.00 -24.62
C PRO A 61 55.32 -18.08 -24.81
N SER A 62 55.04 -18.99 -25.75
CA SER A 62 55.96 -19.77 -26.61
C SER A 62 56.40 -21.19 -26.19
N LYS A 63 56.05 -22.20 -27.00
CA LYS A 63 56.92 -22.88 -28.01
C LYS A 63 56.44 -24.31 -28.36
N GLY A 64 56.29 -24.56 -29.67
CA GLY A 64 56.85 -25.74 -30.37
C GLY A 64 56.12 -27.10 -30.33
N PRO A 65 56.36 -28.00 -31.31
CA PRO A 65 55.32 -28.83 -31.92
C PRO A 65 55.52 -30.36 -31.79
N SER A 66 54.44 -31.15 -31.98
CA SER A 66 54.35 -32.24 -32.98
C SER A 66 53.34 -33.36 -32.63
N LYS A 67 52.62 -33.79 -33.68
CA LYS A 67 52.20 -35.16 -34.06
C LYS A 67 51.45 -36.07 -33.07
N GLY A 68 50.18 -36.31 -33.41
CA GLY A 68 49.66 -37.65 -33.76
C GLY A 68 49.52 -38.70 -32.65
N GLY A 69 48.30 -38.85 -32.11
CA GLY A 69 47.90 -39.98 -31.27
C GLY A 69 46.38 -40.08 -31.13
N LYS A 70 45.82 -41.27 -31.35
CA LYS A 70 44.39 -41.62 -31.48
C LYS A 70 43.53 -41.27 -30.24
N PRO A 71 42.20 -41.10 -30.37
CA PRO A 71 41.35 -40.73 -29.25
C PRO A 71 41.08 -41.94 -28.35
N GLN A 72 41.68 -41.98 -27.17
CA GLN A 72 41.19 -42.85 -26.10
C GLN A 72 39.95 -42.21 -25.48
N GLN A 73 38.85 -42.96 -25.52
CA GLN A 73 37.59 -42.65 -24.85
C GLN A 73 37.84 -42.48 -23.35
N GLY A 74 37.99 -41.22 -22.93
CA GLY A 74 37.95 -40.85 -21.53
C GLY A 74 36.58 -41.21 -20.97
N LYS A 75 36.54 -42.25 -20.13
CA LYS A 75 35.39 -42.59 -19.29
C LYS A 75 34.91 -41.30 -18.61
N LYS A 76 33.71 -40.84 -18.96
CA LYS A 76 33.02 -39.73 -18.29
C LYS A 76 32.92 -40.09 -16.81
N LYS A 77 33.71 -39.40 -15.96
CA LYS A 77 33.50 -39.38 -14.51
C LYS A 77 32.08 -38.83 -14.28
N ILE A 78 31.13 -39.70 -13.98
CA ILE A 78 29.81 -39.32 -13.46
C ILE A 78 30.10 -38.58 -12.15
N LYS A 79 29.90 -37.26 -12.14
CA LYS A 79 29.97 -36.45 -10.93
C LYS A 79 28.83 -36.91 -10.02
N ARG A 80 29.15 -37.78 -9.06
CA ARG A 80 28.28 -38.15 -7.95
C ARG A 80 27.87 -36.86 -7.22
N GLY A 81 26.58 -36.54 -7.23
CA GLY A 81 26.01 -35.44 -6.43
C GLY A 81 24.87 -34.65 -7.07
N GLU A 82 24.56 -34.84 -8.35
CA GLU A 82 23.43 -34.18 -8.99
C GLU A 82 22.17 -35.05 -8.83
N GLU A 83 21.48 -34.89 -7.70
CA GLU A 83 20.10 -35.38 -7.57
C GLU A 83 19.30 -34.81 -8.75
N VAL A 84 18.67 -35.69 -9.53
CA VAL A 84 17.83 -35.31 -10.68
C VAL A 84 16.64 -34.55 -10.11
N ARG A 85 16.80 -33.25 -9.96
CA ARG A 85 15.72 -32.38 -9.47
C ARG A 85 14.57 -32.49 -10.45
N ASP A 86 13.37 -32.68 -9.91
CA ASP A 86 12.16 -32.75 -10.71
C ASP A 86 12.10 -31.57 -11.68
N PRO A 87 11.80 -31.79 -12.97
CA PRO A 87 11.76 -30.73 -13.97
C PRO A 87 10.71 -29.66 -13.62
N LYS A 88 9.63 -30.04 -12.93
CA LYS A 88 8.62 -29.12 -12.39
C LYS A 88 9.21 -28.21 -11.31
N MET A 89 10.02 -28.76 -10.41
CA MET A 89 10.70 -27.98 -9.37
C MET A 89 11.75 -27.05 -9.98
N ILE A 90 12.51 -27.49 -10.99
CA ILE A 90 13.44 -26.63 -11.72
C ILE A 90 12.69 -25.48 -12.41
N ASN A 91 11.53 -25.73 -13.01
CA ASN A 91 10.72 -24.69 -13.64
C ASN A 91 10.15 -23.68 -12.62
N MET A 92 9.74 -24.15 -11.44
CA MET A 92 9.32 -23.26 -10.35
C MET A 92 10.50 -22.41 -9.85
N LEU A 93 11.66 -23.02 -9.64
CA LEU A 93 12.88 -22.35 -9.20
C LEU A 93 13.39 -21.35 -10.25
N SER A 94 13.26 -21.66 -11.54
CA SER A 94 13.63 -20.76 -12.62
C SER A 94 12.70 -19.54 -12.68
N HIS A 95 11.39 -19.72 -12.49
CA HIS A 95 10.42 -18.61 -12.39
C HIS A 95 10.77 -17.66 -11.22
N PHE A 96 11.08 -18.21 -10.04
CA PHE A 96 11.52 -17.39 -8.90
C PHE A 96 12.89 -16.76 -9.10
N ALA A 97 13.80 -17.42 -9.83
CA ALA A 97 15.10 -16.85 -10.14
C ALA A 97 14.98 -15.55 -10.96
N VAL A 98 13.95 -15.40 -11.80
CA VAL A 98 13.67 -14.14 -12.54
C VAL A 98 13.32 -12.98 -11.60
N LEU A 99 12.67 -13.28 -10.47
CA LEU A 99 12.34 -12.29 -9.44
C LEU A 99 13.52 -11.96 -8.51
N SER A 100 14.68 -12.59 -8.70
CA SER A 100 15.86 -12.30 -7.89
C SER A 100 16.38 -10.86 -8.15
N PRO A 101 16.97 -10.19 -7.14
CA PRO A 101 17.48 -8.82 -7.27
C PRO A 101 18.47 -8.60 -8.41
N ASN A 102 19.15 -9.67 -8.85
CA ASN A 102 20.14 -9.63 -9.92
C ASN A 102 19.52 -9.77 -11.32
N ARG A 103 18.27 -10.21 -11.42
CA ARG A 103 17.55 -10.41 -12.70
C ARG A 103 16.41 -9.44 -12.92
N ILE A 104 15.89 -8.81 -11.87
CA ILE A 104 14.92 -7.73 -12.02
C ILE A 104 15.53 -6.56 -12.83
N PRO A 105 14.74 -5.86 -13.66
CA PRO A 105 15.23 -4.74 -14.43
C PRO A 105 15.84 -3.64 -13.54
N PRO A 106 16.91 -2.97 -13.99
CA PRO A 106 17.51 -1.89 -13.22
C PRO A 106 16.54 -0.70 -13.05
N PRO A 107 16.73 0.14 -12.02
CA PRO A 107 15.89 1.32 -11.80
C PRO A 107 15.83 2.24 -13.03
N LEU A 108 14.63 2.74 -13.33
CA LEU A 108 14.39 3.57 -14.51
C LEU A 108 15.13 4.90 -14.44
N ARG A 109 16.00 5.16 -15.43
CA ARG A 109 16.72 6.43 -15.59
C ARG A 109 15.94 7.33 -16.54
N MET A 110 15.59 8.53 -16.10
CA MET A 110 14.81 9.49 -16.90
C MET A 110 15.62 10.75 -17.19
N GLY A 111 15.51 11.27 -18.40
CA GLY A 111 15.98 12.63 -18.72
C GLY A 111 15.13 13.70 -18.02
N ARG A 112 15.64 14.94 -17.96
CA ARG A 112 15.02 16.06 -17.22
C ARG A 112 13.55 16.30 -17.57
N ASN A 113 13.22 16.45 -18.85
CA ASN A 113 11.84 16.72 -19.29
C ASN A 113 10.88 15.57 -18.95
N ARG A 114 11.34 14.32 -19.06
CA ARG A 114 10.55 13.13 -18.70
C ARG A 114 10.32 13.08 -17.19
N HIS A 115 11.34 13.38 -16.39
CA HIS A 115 11.24 13.44 -14.94
C HIS A 115 10.24 14.51 -14.48
N LEU A 116 10.28 15.71 -15.06
CA LEU A 116 9.36 16.80 -14.72
C LEU A 116 7.90 16.47 -15.08
N ARG A 117 7.64 15.87 -16.25
CA ARG A 117 6.30 15.39 -16.62
C ARG A 117 5.80 14.34 -15.62
N HIS A 118 6.65 13.35 -15.30
CA HIS A 118 6.31 12.31 -14.34
C HIS A 118 6.02 12.89 -12.94
N TRP A 119 6.85 13.83 -12.48
CA TRP A 119 6.66 14.52 -11.19
C TRP A 119 5.32 15.25 -11.14
N THR A 120 4.97 15.96 -12.22
CA THR A 120 3.71 16.71 -12.30
C THR A 120 2.51 15.78 -12.25
N ILE A 121 2.52 14.71 -13.04
CA ILE A 121 1.45 13.68 -13.02
C ILE A 121 1.33 13.05 -11.64
N HIS A 122 2.46 12.68 -11.02
CA HIS A 122 2.48 12.08 -9.69
C HIS A 122 1.88 13.02 -8.63
N ARG A 123 2.23 14.31 -8.66
CA ARG A 123 1.68 15.32 -7.74
C ARG A 123 0.19 15.54 -7.97
N ALA A 124 -0.24 15.64 -9.23
CA ALA A 124 -1.66 15.75 -9.57
C ALA A 124 -2.46 14.54 -9.05
N TRP A 125 -1.93 13.33 -9.20
CA TRP A 125 -2.54 12.10 -8.66
C TRP A 125 -2.64 12.11 -7.14
N LEU A 126 -1.59 12.52 -6.42
CA LEU A 126 -1.63 12.64 -4.97
C LEU A 126 -2.66 13.67 -4.49
N LEU A 127 -2.77 14.81 -5.19
CA LEU A 127 -3.79 15.83 -4.90
C LEU A 127 -5.20 15.30 -5.16
N PHE A 128 -5.40 14.60 -6.28
CA PHE A 128 -6.67 13.96 -6.61
C PHE A 128 -7.09 12.96 -5.52
N ARG A 129 -6.22 12.04 -5.13
CA ARG A 129 -6.48 11.06 -4.06
C ARG A 129 -6.78 11.72 -2.72
N ARG A 130 -6.12 12.84 -2.41
CA ARG A 130 -6.42 13.61 -1.20
C ARG A 130 -7.84 14.18 -1.26
N ARG A 131 -8.21 14.81 -2.38
CA ARG A 131 -9.56 15.35 -2.59
C ARG A 131 -10.64 14.28 -2.46
N GLU A 132 -10.44 13.12 -3.08
CA GLU A 132 -11.38 11.98 -2.96
C GLU A 132 -11.54 11.50 -1.52
N ARG A 133 -10.42 11.38 -0.79
CA ARG A 133 -10.47 10.96 0.62
C ARG A 133 -11.23 11.97 1.47
N GLU A 134 -10.88 13.25 1.36
CA GLU A 134 -11.58 14.30 2.11
C GLU A 134 -13.06 14.36 1.75
N ALA A 135 -13.43 14.17 0.48
CA ALA A 135 -14.83 14.10 0.06
C ALA A 135 -15.57 12.91 0.70
N ARG A 136 -14.95 11.74 0.74
CA ARG A 136 -15.48 10.55 1.43
C ARG A 136 -15.65 10.79 2.93
N GLU A 137 -14.63 11.34 3.58
CA GLU A 137 -14.65 11.66 5.02
C GLU A 137 -15.72 12.70 5.35
N ARG A 138 -15.86 13.76 4.54
CA ARG A 138 -16.95 14.74 4.69
C ARG A 138 -18.32 14.09 4.52
N ASN A 139 -18.48 13.16 3.59
CA ASN A 139 -19.75 12.43 3.43
C ASN A 139 -20.08 11.57 4.65
N LEU A 140 -19.11 10.80 5.14
CA LEU A 140 -19.25 10.01 6.36
C LEU A 140 -19.57 10.89 7.59
N MET A 141 -18.93 12.05 7.70
CA MET A 141 -19.21 13.02 8.76
C MET A 141 -20.64 13.55 8.68
N ARG A 142 -21.15 13.87 7.48
CA ARG A 142 -22.55 14.29 7.28
C ARG A 142 -23.53 13.19 7.68
N GLN A 143 -23.29 11.95 7.24
CA GLN A 143 -24.13 10.81 7.62
C GLN A 143 -24.13 10.61 9.13
N HIS A 144 -22.96 10.67 9.76
CA HIS A 144 -22.82 10.55 11.21
C HIS A 144 -23.55 11.68 11.97
N GLN A 145 -23.43 12.92 11.52
CA GLN A 145 -24.16 14.06 12.09
C GLN A 145 -25.68 13.89 11.96
N SER A 146 -26.14 13.45 10.79
CA SER A 146 -27.55 13.15 10.54
C SER A 146 -28.07 12.04 11.46
N MET A 147 -27.33 10.93 11.57
CA MET A 147 -27.69 9.84 12.48
C MET A 147 -27.71 10.29 13.95
N ARG A 148 -26.72 11.10 14.36
CA ARG A 148 -26.64 11.63 15.72
C ARG A 148 -27.84 12.53 16.04
N SER A 149 -28.17 13.46 15.14
CA SER A 149 -29.32 14.35 15.31
C SER A 149 -30.61 13.54 15.44
N ALA A 150 -30.85 12.57 14.55
CA ALA A 150 -32.03 11.70 14.64
C ALA A 150 -32.08 10.90 15.95
N CYS A 151 -30.94 10.41 16.45
CA CYS A 151 -30.88 9.69 17.72
C CYS A 151 -31.12 10.60 18.94
N GLU A 152 -30.65 11.85 18.91
CA GLU A 152 -30.92 12.81 19.99
C GLU A 152 -32.40 13.18 20.05
N GLU A 153 -33.04 13.44 18.90
CA GLU A 153 -34.49 13.65 18.84
C GLU A 153 -35.23 12.45 19.42
N LEU A 154 -34.86 11.24 18.99
CA LEU A 154 -35.50 10.00 19.41
C LEU A 154 -35.26 9.68 20.91
N ARG A 155 -34.18 10.20 21.49
CA ARG A 155 -33.90 10.12 22.93
C ARG A 155 -34.85 10.99 23.76
N LEU A 156 -35.26 12.14 23.22
CA LEU A 156 -36.17 13.09 23.86
C LEU A 156 -37.65 12.80 23.55
N THR A 157 -37.93 11.99 22.52
CA THR A 157 -39.30 11.62 22.18
C THR A 157 -39.89 10.63 23.19
N ALA A 158 -41.12 10.90 23.60
CA ALA A 158 -41.98 9.92 24.29
C ALA A 158 -42.85 9.15 23.27
N GLY A 159 -43.06 7.86 23.51
CA GLY A 159 -44.00 7.04 22.73
C GLY A 159 -43.39 5.92 21.87
N PRO A 160 -44.22 5.19 21.10
CA PRO A 160 -45.67 5.37 20.89
C PRO A 160 -46.54 4.82 22.04
N GLY A 161 -47.65 5.49 22.35
CA GLY A 161 -48.61 5.09 23.38
C GLY A 161 -48.10 5.36 24.80
N THR A 162 -48.25 4.39 25.71
CA THR A 162 -47.90 4.50 27.14
C THR A 162 -46.41 4.27 27.44
N ARG A 163 -45.53 4.36 26.42
CA ARG A 163 -44.11 4.09 26.59
C ARG A 163 -43.34 5.34 27.00
N ASP A 164 -42.46 5.17 27.98
CA ASP A 164 -41.63 6.23 28.53
C ASP A 164 -40.70 6.87 27.48
N GLU A 165 -40.26 8.10 27.78
CA GLU A 165 -39.27 8.84 27.02
C GLU A 165 -38.00 8.00 26.77
N GLY A 166 -37.49 8.06 25.53
CA GLY A 166 -36.28 7.37 25.13
C GLY A 166 -36.40 5.85 25.03
N TYR A 167 -37.61 5.26 25.13
CA TYR A 167 -37.81 3.83 24.92
C TYR A 167 -37.29 3.38 23.54
N LEU A 168 -37.68 4.09 22.48
CA LEU A 168 -37.22 3.77 21.12
C LEU A 168 -35.70 3.90 20.99
N TYR A 169 -35.08 4.82 21.74
CA TYR A 169 -33.64 5.07 21.67
C TYR A 169 -32.88 3.89 22.26
N ARG A 170 -33.34 3.39 23.42
CA ARG A 170 -32.80 2.17 24.02
C ARG A 170 -32.92 0.98 23.08
N ALA A 171 -34.08 0.82 22.44
CA ALA A 171 -34.32 -0.26 21.46
C ALA A 171 -33.40 -0.14 20.22
N ALA A 172 -33.24 1.06 19.66
CA ALA A 172 -32.38 1.29 18.49
C ALA A 172 -30.88 1.11 18.78
N MET A 173 -30.45 1.32 20.03
CA MET A 173 -29.06 1.14 20.45
C MET A 173 -28.69 -0.33 20.70
N GLU A 174 -29.66 -1.25 20.74
CA GLU A 174 -29.37 -2.67 20.88
C GLU A 174 -28.52 -3.18 19.71
N LYS A 175 -27.50 -4.00 20.01
CA LYS A 175 -26.59 -4.58 19.00
C LYS A 175 -26.85 -6.06 18.76
N LYS A 176 -28.09 -6.51 18.94
CA LYS A 176 -28.51 -7.90 18.72
C LYS A 176 -28.29 -8.28 17.26
N GLY A 177 -27.59 -9.40 17.01
CA GLY A 177 -27.33 -9.90 15.65
C GLY A 177 -26.26 -9.15 14.84
N VAL A 178 -25.76 -8.00 15.29
CA VAL A 178 -24.81 -7.16 14.52
C VAL A 178 -23.42 -7.79 14.41
N TYR A 179 -22.91 -8.38 15.50
CA TYR A 179 -21.57 -8.97 15.55
C TYR A 179 -21.54 -10.49 15.27
N GLY A 180 -22.67 -11.06 14.84
CA GLY A 180 -22.77 -12.49 14.52
C GLY A 180 -22.41 -12.82 13.07
N LEU A 181 -22.43 -14.11 12.73
CA LEU A 181 -22.19 -14.60 11.36
C LEU A 181 -23.21 -14.04 10.35
N HIS A 182 -24.43 -13.72 10.80
CA HIS A 182 -25.53 -13.23 9.97
C HIS A 182 -25.75 -11.70 10.06
N GLY A 183 -24.73 -10.92 10.46
CA GLY A 183 -24.86 -9.48 10.61
C GLY A 183 -25.06 -8.72 9.28
N VAL A 184 -24.40 -9.16 8.21
CA VAL A 184 -24.59 -8.63 6.84
C VAL A 184 -25.00 -9.78 5.92
N PRO A 185 -26.14 -9.67 5.21
CA PRO A 185 -26.55 -10.69 4.25
C PRO A 185 -25.51 -10.87 3.13
N ILE A 186 -25.11 -12.12 2.88
CA ILE A 186 -24.09 -12.46 1.87
C ILE A 186 -24.49 -12.04 0.45
N GLU A 187 -25.79 -11.98 0.19
CA GLU A 187 -26.37 -11.54 -1.09
C GLU A 187 -26.09 -10.05 -1.36
N TYR A 188 -26.02 -9.23 -0.31
CA TYR A 188 -25.73 -7.80 -0.41
C TYR A 188 -24.22 -7.50 -0.42
N ALA A 189 -23.39 -8.35 0.20
CA ALA A 189 -21.94 -8.19 0.26
C ALA A 189 -21.20 -8.45 -1.09
N ARG A 190 -21.90 -8.45 -2.21
CA ARG A 190 -21.34 -8.69 -3.55
C ARG A 190 -20.49 -7.50 -3.99
N ALA A 191 -19.28 -7.78 -4.48
CA ALA A 191 -18.38 -6.77 -5.04
C ALA A 191 -18.90 -6.25 -6.39
N GLN A 192 -18.56 -5.00 -6.69
CA GLN A 192 -18.84 -4.41 -8.01
C GLN A 192 -17.98 -5.09 -9.09
N THR A 193 -18.54 -5.23 -10.28
CA THR A 193 -17.87 -5.82 -11.47
C THR A 193 -17.79 -4.78 -12.57
N GLU A 194 -16.77 -4.87 -13.43
CA GLU A 194 -16.52 -3.90 -14.52
C GLU A 194 -17.67 -3.85 -15.54
N THR A 195 -18.23 -5.01 -15.89
CA THR A 195 -19.39 -5.14 -16.79
C THR A 195 -20.50 -5.92 -16.10
N PRO A 196 -21.77 -5.55 -16.30
CA PRO A 196 -22.88 -6.27 -15.68
C PRO A 196 -22.95 -7.73 -16.15
N ALA A 197 -23.56 -8.59 -15.33
CA ALA A 197 -23.88 -9.95 -15.72
C ALA A 197 -24.98 -9.98 -16.80
N LYS A 198 -25.17 -11.14 -17.46
CA LYS A 198 -26.25 -11.36 -18.44
C LYS A 198 -27.63 -10.98 -17.89
N VAL A 199 -27.84 -11.29 -16.61
CA VAL A 199 -29.01 -10.83 -15.83
C VAL A 199 -28.47 -9.95 -14.71
N ALA A 200 -28.67 -8.63 -14.84
CA ALA A 200 -28.15 -7.67 -13.88
C ALA A 200 -28.92 -7.68 -12.55
N TRP A 201 -30.23 -7.89 -12.62
CA TRP A 201 -31.11 -7.89 -11.46
C TRP A 201 -32.18 -8.97 -11.61
N ASN A 202 -32.48 -9.68 -10.52
CA ASN A 202 -33.54 -10.70 -10.51
C ASN A 202 -34.87 -10.04 -10.08
N HIS A 203 -35.75 -9.81 -11.06
CA HIS A 203 -37.08 -9.24 -10.81
C HIS A 203 -38.09 -10.29 -10.29
N ASP A 204 -37.80 -11.59 -10.43
CA ASP A 204 -38.70 -12.68 -10.05
C ASP A 204 -38.47 -13.17 -8.60
N TRP A 205 -37.73 -12.41 -7.80
CA TRP A 205 -37.45 -12.76 -6.41
C TRP A 205 -38.74 -12.86 -5.59
N LYS A 206 -38.88 -13.96 -4.83
CA LYS A 206 -40.02 -14.23 -3.93
C LYS A 206 -39.51 -14.46 -2.50
N ARG A 207 -40.31 -14.01 -1.52
CA ARG A 207 -40.01 -14.07 -0.08
C ARG A 207 -40.25 -15.46 0.50
#